data_AF-A0A7K4EYQ1-F1
#
_entry.id   AF-A0A7K4EYQ1-F1
#
_cell.length_a   1.000
_cell.length_b   1.000
_cell.length_c   1.000
_cell.angle_alpha   90.00
_cell.angle_beta   90.00
_cell.angle_gamma   90.00
#
_symmetry.space_group_name_H-M   'P 1'
#
loop_
_entity.id
_entity.type
_entity.pdbx_description
1 polymer ?
#
loop_
_entity_poly.entity_id
_entity_poly.type
_entity_poly.pdbx_seq_one_letter_code
_entity_poly.pdbx_strand_id
1 'polypeptide(L)'
;MELILNVLAVAGGLAMLYFGAEWLVKGSINISNKLKISQLVIGLTVVAFGTSTPELAVSVSSALQGFSDVALGNVVGSNIVNIGVILGISAVITPIAVSKSTIRKEIPIMIGASLLLVAIIFDGKIDFI
;
A
#
# COMPACT_ATOMS: atom_id res chain seq x y z
N MET A 1 -10.70 -31.01 -0.09
CA MET A 1 -9.72 -30.83 1.00
C MET A 1 -8.72 -29.72 0.66
N GLU A 2 -8.13 -29.71 -0.53
CA GLU A 2 -7.17 -28.67 -0.94
C GLU A 2 -7.72 -27.25 -0.98
N LEU A 3 -8.96 -27.05 -1.48
CA LEU A 3 -9.58 -25.72 -1.47
C LEU A 3 -9.66 -25.12 -0.06
N ILE A 4 -10.05 -25.94 0.93
CA ILE A 4 -10.15 -25.51 2.32
C ILE A 4 -8.76 -25.13 2.85
N LEU A 5 -7.74 -25.94 2.55
CA LEU A 5 -6.36 -25.66 2.96
C LEU A 5 -5.85 -24.34 2.35
N ASN A 6 -6.11 -24.10 1.06
CA ASN A 6 -5.69 -22.88 0.37
C ASN A 6 -6.40 -21.64 0.94
N VAL A 7 -7.71 -21.73 1.19
CA VAL A 7 -8.47 -20.64 1.83
C VAL A 7 -7.92 -20.34 3.23
N LEU A 8 -7.62 -21.37 4.02
CA LEU A 8 -7.01 -21.20 5.33
C LEU A 8 -5.60 -20.59 5.25
N ALA A 9 -4.79 -21.00 4.27
CA ALA A 9 -3.46 -20.45 4.04
C ALA A 9 -3.52 -18.96 3.66
N VAL A 10 -4.44 -18.57 2.76
CA VAL A 10 -4.65 -17.17 2.38
C VAL A 10 -5.13 -16.36 3.57
N ALA A 11 -6.14 -16.84 4.31
CA ALA A 11 -6.66 -16.15 5.49
C ALA A 11 -5.59 -15.98 6.58
N GLY A 12 -4.79 -17.03 6.83
CA GLY A 12 -3.68 -16.99 7.77
C GLY A 12 -2.58 -16.01 7.34
N GLY A 13 -2.21 -16.03 6.05
CA GLY A 13 -1.24 -15.10 5.48
C GLY A 13 -1.68 -13.64 5.59
N LEU A 14 -2.95 -13.34 5.27
CA LEU A 14 -3.52 -12.00 5.42
C LEU A 14 -3.51 -11.55 6.89
N ALA A 15 -3.88 -12.43 7.82
CA ALA A 15 -3.82 -12.11 9.25
C ALA A 15 -2.38 -11.82 9.70
N MET A 16 -1.41 -12.63 9.29
CA MET A 16 0.01 -12.41 9.60
C MET A 16 0.52 -11.08 9.05
N LEU A 17 0.17 -10.74 7.81
CA LEU A 17 0.53 -9.46 7.20
C LEU A 17 -0.08 -8.28 7.96
N TYR A 18 -1.36 -8.36 8.31
CA TYR A 18 -2.06 -7.34 9.09
C TYR A 18 -1.40 -7.13 10.46
N PHE A 19 -1.23 -8.20 11.25
CA PHE A 19 -0.60 -8.09 12.57
C PHE A 19 0.87 -7.69 12.48
N GLY A 20 1.59 -8.14 11.46
CA GLY A 20 2.97 -7.75 11.21
C GLY A 20 3.12 -6.25 10.98
N ALA A 21 2.26 -5.66 10.13
CA ALA A 21 2.24 -4.22 9.91
C ALA A 21 1.82 -3.45 11.18
N GLU A 22 0.81 -3.92 11.90
CA GLU A 22 0.36 -3.30 13.14
C GLU A 22 1.47 -3.30 14.23
N TRP A 23 2.20 -4.40 14.36
CA TRP A 23 3.32 -4.50 15.29
C TRP A 23 4.51 -3.65 14.85
N LEU A 24 4.78 -3.56 13.54
CA LEU A 24 5.79 -2.65 12.99
C LEU A 24 5.47 -1.21 13.38
N VAL A 25 4.25 -0.74 13.10
CA VAL A 25 3.80 0.62 13.42
C VAL A 25 3.90 0.91 14.93
N LYS A 26 3.36 0.02 15.77
CA LYS A 26 3.40 0.17 17.23
C LYS A 26 4.83 0.17 17.78
N GLY A 27 5.67 -0.74 17.28
CA GLY A 27 7.07 -0.84 17.66
C GLY A 27 7.83 0.44 17.33
N SER A 28 7.64 0.97 16.12
CA SER A 28 8.27 2.20 15.68
C SER A 28 7.82 3.43 16.46
N ILE A 29 6.53 3.55 16.80
CA ILE A 29 6.04 4.61 17.69
C ILE A 29 6.71 4.52 19.06
N ASN A 30 6.78 3.32 19.65
CA ASN A 30 7.39 3.11 20.96
C ASN A 30 8.89 3.45 20.99
N ILE A 31 9.64 3.07 19.96
CA ILE A 31 11.07 3.41 19.84
C ILE A 31 11.22 4.92 19.71
N SER A 32 10.45 5.55 18.84
CA SER A 32 10.56 6.98 18.56
C SER A 32 10.18 7.84 19.76
N ASN A 33 9.22 7.41 20.58
CA ASN A 33 8.90 8.04 21.87
C ASN A 33 10.09 8.04 22.83
N LYS A 34 10.82 6.92 22.93
CA LYS A 34 12.03 6.82 23.77
C LYS A 34 13.15 7.74 23.24
N LEU A 35 13.22 7.93 21.93
CA LEU A 35 14.17 8.82 21.27
C LEU A 35 13.72 10.30 21.27
N LYS A 36 12.56 10.64 21.86
CA LYS A 36 11.98 11.99 21.89
C LYS A 36 11.76 12.60 20.50
N ILE A 37 11.49 11.77 19.50
CA ILE A 37 11.11 12.21 18.15
C ILE A 37 9.64 12.65 18.17
N SER A 38 9.30 13.70 17.43
CA SER A 38 7.92 14.21 17.41
C SER A 38 6.94 13.20 16.78
N GLN A 39 5.73 13.13 17.33
CA GLN A 39 4.64 12.30 16.77
C GLN A 39 4.30 12.65 15.33
N LEU A 40 4.43 13.92 14.96
CA LEU A 40 4.21 14.38 13.59
C LEU A 40 5.18 13.69 12.61
N VAL A 41 6.47 13.65 12.93
CA VAL A 41 7.48 13.03 12.06
C VAL A 41 7.22 11.53 11.94
N ILE A 42 6.91 10.84 13.04
CA ILE A 42 6.62 9.41 13.04
C ILE A 42 5.35 9.10 12.22
N GLY A 43 4.29 9.90 12.42
CA GLY A 43 3.03 9.78 11.68
C GLY A 43 3.21 9.96 10.18
N LEU A 44 3.95 11.00 9.78
CA LEU A 44 4.22 11.31 8.37
C LEU A 44 5.20 10.34 7.70
N THR A 45 5.92 9.51 8.45
CA THR A 45 6.94 8.61 7.91
C THR A 45 6.58 7.15 8.18
N VAL A 46 6.77 6.68 9.41
CA VAL A 46 6.68 5.26 9.75
C VAL A 46 5.25 4.75 9.74
N VAL A 47 4.29 5.55 10.22
CA VAL A 47 2.88 5.14 10.19
C VAL A 47 2.39 5.12 8.75
N ALA A 48 2.65 6.19 7.99
CA ALA A 48 2.30 6.27 6.58
C ALA A 48 2.91 5.15 5.73
N PHE A 49 4.15 4.75 6.02
CA PHE A 49 4.80 3.60 5.38
C PHE A 49 4.24 2.25 5.86
N GLY A 50 3.95 2.15 7.16
CA GLY A 50 3.42 0.96 7.82
C GLY A 50 2.12 0.46 7.21
N THR A 51 1.22 1.38 6.83
CA THR A 51 -0.07 1.03 6.23
C THR A 51 0.05 0.40 4.84
N SER A 52 1.16 0.63 4.12
CA SER A 52 1.40 0.03 2.80
C SER A 52 2.49 -1.05 2.83
N THR A 53 2.95 -1.43 4.02
CA THR A 53 3.96 -2.47 4.19
C THR A 53 3.44 -3.86 3.79
N PRO A 54 2.19 -4.27 4.12
CA PRO A 54 1.62 -5.52 3.63
C PRO A 54 1.65 -5.62 2.11
N GLU A 55 1.21 -4.58 1.43
CA GLU A 55 1.12 -4.50 -0.03
C GLU A 55 2.52 -4.54 -0.64
N LEU A 56 3.49 -3.85 -0.04
CA LEU A 56 4.89 -3.94 -0.47
C LEU A 56 5.43 -5.36 -0.32
N ALA A 57 5.18 -6.00 0.83
CA ALA A 57 5.64 -7.36 1.10
C ALA A 57 5.04 -8.36 0.10
N VAL A 58 3.74 -8.27 -0.18
CA VAL A 58 3.07 -9.12 -1.18
C VAL A 58 3.65 -8.86 -2.58
N SER A 59 3.71 -7.59 -3.01
CA SER A 59 4.15 -7.24 -4.37
C SER A 59 5.61 -7.63 -4.65
N VAL A 60 6.49 -7.39 -3.68
CA VAL A 60 7.92 -7.76 -3.82
C VAL A 60 8.06 -9.27 -3.80
N SER A 61 7.39 -9.96 -2.87
CA SER A 61 7.47 -11.41 -2.75
C SER A 61 6.93 -12.11 -4.00
N SER A 62 5.81 -11.65 -4.55
CA SER A 62 5.23 -12.22 -5.77
C SER A 62 6.09 -11.92 -6.99
N ALA A 63 6.62 -10.70 -7.12
CA ALA A 63 7.54 -10.35 -8.20
C ALA A 63 8.82 -11.21 -8.18
N LEU A 64 9.43 -11.39 -7.01
CA LEU A 64 10.63 -12.24 -6.85
C LEU A 64 10.37 -13.73 -7.14
N GLN A 65 9.12 -14.17 -7.01
CA GLN A 65 8.70 -15.53 -7.34
C GLN A 65 8.25 -15.69 -8.81
N GLY A 66 8.32 -14.63 -9.62
CA GLY A 66 7.90 -14.64 -11.03
C GLY A 66 6.39 -14.45 -11.25
N PHE A 67 5.63 -14.17 -10.19
CA PHE A 67 4.21 -13.84 -10.25
C PHE A 67 4.00 -12.32 -10.40
N SER A 68 4.47 -11.77 -11.52
CA SER A 68 4.44 -10.33 -11.82
C SER A 68 3.01 -9.80 -12.01
N ASP A 69 2.09 -10.64 -12.47
CA ASP A 69 0.65 -10.37 -12.55
C ASP A 69 0.02 -10.15 -11.16
N VAL A 70 0.39 -10.97 -10.18
CA VAL A 70 -0.05 -10.81 -8.78
C VAL A 70 0.54 -9.54 -8.18
N ALA A 71 1.81 -9.24 -8.45
CA ALA A 71 2.45 -8.01 -8.00
C ALA A 71 1.74 -6.76 -8.56
N LEU A 72 1.51 -6.73 -9.88
CA LEU A 72 0.81 -5.64 -10.56
C LEU A 72 -0.63 -5.51 -10.05
N GLY A 73 -1.34 -6.63 -9.95
CA GLY A 73 -2.72 -6.68 -9.46
C GLY A 73 -2.84 -6.13 -8.04
N ASN A 74 -1.87 -6.45 -7.16
CA ASN A 74 -1.84 -5.90 -5.81
C ASN A 74 -1.60 -4.38 -5.81
N VAL A 75 -0.62 -3.87 -6.56
CA VAL A 75 -0.33 -2.42 -6.61
C VAL A 75 -1.50 -1.62 -7.21
N VAL A 76 -1.99 -2.04 -8.39
CA VAL A 76 -3.05 -1.34 -9.10
C VAL A 76 -4.38 -1.48 -8.37
N GLY A 77 -4.71 -2.70 -7.91
CA GLY A 77 -5.94 -2.98 -7.18
C GLY A 77 -6.04 -2.18 -5.88
N SER A 78 -4.98 -2.13 -5.08
CA SER A 78 -4.97 -1.37 -3.81
C SER A 78 -5.16 0.13 -4.05
N ASN A 79 -4.55 0.71 -5.08
CA ASN A 79 -4.76 2.13 -5.40
C ASN A 79 -6.20 2.42 -5.86
N ILE A 80 -6.80 1.51 -6.65
CA ILE A 80 -8.21 1.63 -7.06
C ILE A 80 -9.13 1.56 -5.84
N VAL A 81 -8.91 0.62 -4.92
CA VAL A 81 -9.71 0.51 -3.69
C VAL A 81 -9.53 1.74 -2.80
N ASN A 82 -8.29 2.23 -2.64
CA ASN A 82 -8.00 3.42 -1.83
C ASN A 82 -8.72 4.67 -2.35
N ILE A 83 -8.69 4.91 -3.66
CA ILE A 83 -9.30 6.11 -4.26
C ILE A 83 -10.81 5.92 -4.47
N GLY A 84 -11.22 4.80 -5.06
CA GLY A 84 -12.61 4.56 -5.44
C GLY A 84 -13.51 4.23 -4.25
N VAL A 85 -13.03 3.38 -3.34
CA VAL A 85 -13.83 2.90 -2.21
C VAL A 85 -13.55 3.71 -0.96
N ILE A 86 -12.31 3.73 -0.47
CA ILE A 86 -12.00 4.35 0.84
C ILE A 86 -12.22 5.86 0.78
N LEU A 87 -11.57 6.54 -0.17
CA LEU A 87 -11.70 7.99 -0.34
C LEU A 87 -13.11 8.38 -0.78
N GLY A 88 -13.71 7.61 -1.71
CA GLY A 88 -15.08 7.82 -2.18
C GLY A 88 -16.11 7.77 -1.05
N ILE A 89 -16.10 6.70 -0.24
CA ILE A 89 -16.98 6.57 0.93
C ILE A 89 -16.70 7.67 1.96
N SER A 90 -15.43 7.97 2.23
CA SER A 90 -15.05 9.03 3.17
C SER A 90 -15.62 10.40 2.75
N ALA A 91 -15.59 10.71 1.44
CA ALA A 91 -16.11 11.96 0.90
C ALA A 91 -17.64 12.05 0.94
N VAL A 92 -18.35 10.91 0.88
CA VAL A 92 -19.80 10.83 1.08
C VAL A 92 -20.18 11.08 2.54
N ILE A 93 -19.38 10.57 3.49
CA ILE A 93 -19.64 10.69 4.92
C ILE A 93 -19.31 12.10 5.43
N THR A 94 -18.21 12.70 5.00
CA THR A 94 -17.76 14.02 5.48
C THR A 94 -16.97 14.76 4.40
N PRO A 95 -17.16 16.08 4.23
CA PRO A 95 -16.36 16.88 3.31
C PRO A 95 -14.86 16.76 3.61
N ILE A 96 -14.09 16.29 2.63
CA ILE A 96 -12.64 16.15 2.74
C ILE A 96 -11.97 17.47 2.37
N ALA A 97 -11.30 18.10 3.33
CA ALA A 97 -10.48 19.27 3.06
C ALA A 97 -9.17 18.86 2.36
N VAL A 98 -8.99 19.30 1.11
CA VAL A 98 -7.79 19.01 0.33
C VAL A 98 -6.85 20.21 0.33
N SER A 99 -5.57 19.98 0.66
CA SER A 99 -4.57 21.04 0.66
C SER A 99 -4.21 21.50 -0.76
N LYS A 100 -3.82 22.76 -0.93
CA LYS A 100 -3.30 23.25 -2.23
C LYS A 100 -2.05 22.49 -2.69
N SER A 101 -1.24 21.98 -1.75
CA SER A 101 -0.07 21.15 -2.05
C SER A 101 -0.48 19.84 -2.69
N THR A 102 -1.48 19.16 -2.12
CA THR A 102 -2.01 17.90 -2.63
C THR A 102 -2.50 18.05 -4.07
N ILE A 103 -3.27 19.11 -4.36
CA ILE A 103 -3.78 19.36 -5.72
C ILE A 103 -2.66 19.66 -6.72
N ARG A 104 -1.66 20.48 -6.34
CA ARG A 104 -0.63 20.95 -7.28
C ARG A 104 0.59 20.04 -7.41
N LYS A 105 0.81 19.14 -6.44
CA LYS A 105 2.00 18.29 -6.39
C LYS A 105 1.64 16.81 -6.35
N GLU A 106 0.95 16.37 -5.30
CA GLU A 106 0.72 14.95 -5.05
C GLU A 106 -0.16 14.31 -6.14
N ILE A 107 -1.28 14.94 -6.51
CA ILE A 107 -2.19 14.42 -7.56
C ILE A 107 -1.49 14.35 -8.93
N PRO A 108 -0.83 15.41 -9.44
CA PRO A 108 -0.08 15.32 -10.69
C PRO A 108 1.02 14.26 -10.67
N ILE A 109 1.76 14.12 -9.56
CA ILE A 109 2.79 13.08 -9.41
C ILE A 109 2.16 11.69 -9.48
N MET A 110 1.06 11.46 -8.78
CA MET A 110 0.34 10.18 -8.78
C MET A 110 -0.18 9.82 -10.18
N ILE A 111 -0.74 10.79 -10.90
CA ILE A 111 -1.17 10.59 -12.30
C ILE A 111 0.03 10.28 -13.19
N GLY A 112 1.11 11.04 -13.08
CA GLY A 112 2.34 10.82 -13.84
C GLY A 112 2.97 9.44 -13.59
N ALA A 113 3.03 9.00 -12.33
CA ALA A 113 3.50 7.67 -11.95
C ALA A 113 2.59 6.56 -12.51
N SER A 114 1.27 6.78 -12.50
CA SER A 114 0.30 5.83 -13.06
C SER A 114 0.43 5.71 -14.58
N LEU A 115 0.63 6.84 -15.28
CA LEU A 115 0.87 6.86 -16.72
C LEU A 115 2.21 6.21 -17.08
N LEU A 116 3.25 6.46 -16.29
CA LEU A 116 4.55 5.81 -16.45
C LEU A 116 4.43 4.30 -16.27
N LEU A 117 3.69 3.84 -15.26
CA LEU A 117 3.41 2.42 -15.09
C LEU A 117 2.74 1.84 -16.34
N VAL A 118 1.68 2.48 -16.84
CA VAL A 118 1.00 2.05 -18.08
C VAL A 118 1.95 1.99 -19.28
N ALA A 119 2.86 2.97 -19.41
CA ALA A 119 3.85 2.99 -20.48
C ALA A 119 4.89 1.86 -20.36
N ILE A 120 5.33 1.54 -19.14
CA ILE A 120 6.29 0.45 -18.89
C ILE A 120 5.68 -0.91 -19.23
N ILE A 121 4.41 -1.12 -18.90
CA ILE A 121 3.73 -2.42 -19.09
C ILE A 121 3.08 -2.57 -20.47
N PHE A 122 3.30 -1.62 -21.39
CA PHE A 122 2.58 -1.54 -22.65
C PHE A 122 2.82 -2.73 -23.58
N ASP A 123 3.99 -3.37 -23.48
CA ASP A 123 4.35 -4.58 -24.20
C ASP A 123 3.83 -5.87 -23.53
N GLY A 124 3.09 -5.74 -22.43
CA GLY A 124 2.54 -6.84 -21.64
C GLY A 124 3.58 -7.54 -20.75
N LYS A 125 4.77 -6.97 -20.59
CA LYS A 125 5.85 -7.54 -19.77
C LYS A 125 6.24 -6.60 -18.66
N ILE A 126 6.58 -7.18 -17.51
CA ILE A 126 7.22 -6.49 -16.38
C ILE A 126 8.38 -7.36 -15.99
N ASP A 127 9.56 -7.02 -16.51
CA ASP A 127 10.79 -7.75 -16.25
C ASP A 127 11.91 -6.77 -15.90
N PHE A 128 12.96 -7.26 -15.24
CA PHE A 128 14.07 -6.40 -14.83
C PHE A 128 15.01 -5.99 -15.98
N ILE A 129 14.87 -6.61 -17.16
CA ILE A 129 15.37 -6.31 -18.51
C ILE A 129 14.69 -7.29 -19.47
#